data_AF-A0A1W6A0Z2-F1
#
_entry.id   AF-A0A1W6A0Z2-F1
#
_cell.length_a   1.000
_cell.length_b   1.000
_cell.length_c   1.000
_cell.angle_alpha   90.00
_cell.angle_beta   90.00
_cell.angle_gamma   90.00
#
_symmetry.space_group_name_H-M   'P 1'
#
loop_
_entity.id
_entity.type
_entity.pdbx_description
1 polymer ?
#
loop_
_entity_poly.entity_id
_entity_poly.type
_entity_poly.pdbx_seq_one_letter_code
_entity_poly.pdbx_strand_id
1 'polypeptide(L)'
;MSKQIQNVWVDADSCPVQNEIVEVCSSFCVTPKFVATVNHYSPDKLDQNWTFLDHGSQSVDLYIINHSMAGDLVVSQDLSLAVLLTSKGVYVITPRGKLVKEDEANTIMEQKHIRQQTMKRSRKWKGPSAFTKADREHFRGQLEKMLSQIEGFQ
;
A
#
# COMPACT_ATOMS: atom_id res chain seq x y z
N MET A 1 -1.60 -25.32 -5.81
CA MET A 1 -0.49 -24.40 -6.18
C MET A 1 -0.47 -23.30 -5.13
N SER A 2 0.57 -23.26 -4.31
CA SER A 2 0.84 -22.14 -3.40
C SER A 2 1.02 -20.88 -4.24
N LYS A 3 0.22 -19.84 -3.96
CA LYS A 3 0.39 -18.53 -4.61
C LYS A 3 1.62 -17.88 -3.97
N GLN A 4 2.62 -17.52 -4.77
CA GLN A 4 3.82 -16.83 -4.33
C GLN A 4 3.67 -15.32 -4.59
N ILE A 5 3.95 -14.45 -3.61
CA ILE A 5 4.09 -13.01 -3.85
C ILE A 5 5.35 -12.82 -4.66
N GLN A 6 5.20 -12.30 -5.88
CA GLN A 6 6.33 -12.10 -6.78
C GLN A 6 7.05 -10.78 -6.50
N ASN A 7 6.28 -9.73 -6.16
CA ASN A 7 6.84 -8.42 -5.83
C ASN A 7 6.03 -7.75 -4.72
N VAL A 8 6.72 -6.93 -3.92
CA VAL A 8 6.10 -5.99 -2.98
C VAL A 8 6.31 -4.58 -3.51
N TRP A 9 5.22 -3.88 -3.79
CA TRP A 9 5.19 -2.49 -4.23
C TRP A 9 4.71 -1.58 -3.11
N VAL A 10 5.26 -0.38 -3.01
CA VAL A 10 4.90 0.59 -1.97
C VAL A 10 4.61 1.94 -2.60
N ASP A 11 3.38 2.41 -2.44
CA ASP A 11 3.02 3.81 -2.62
C ASP A 11 3.62 4.61 -1.46
N ALA A 12 4.72 5.30 -1.73
CA ALA A 12 5.61 5.86 -0.70
C ALA A 12 5.37 7.35 -0.41
N ASP A 13 4.46 8.02 -1.13
CA ASP A 13 4.15 9.44 -0.93
C ASP A 13 3.53 9.75 0.43
N SER A 14 2.90 8.76 1.08
CA SER A 14 2.32 8.92 2.43
C SER A 14 2.32 7.63 3.23
N CYS A 15 3.37 6.82 3.09
CA CYS A 15 3.51 5.55 3.82
C CYS A 15 4.24 5.77 5.16
N PRO A 16 3.56 5.68 6.33
CA PRO A 16 4.22 5.81 7.63
C PRO A 16 5.02 4.58 8.04
N VAL A 17 4.88 3.46 7.33
CA VAL A 17 5.42 2.14 7.71
C VAL A 17 6.59 1.65 6.83
N GLN A 18 7.34 2.58 6.24
CA GLN A 18 8.46 2.25 5.34
C GLN A 18 9.51 1.36 6.02
N ASN A 19 9.86 1.64 7.28
CA ASN A 19 10.84 0.86 8.03
C ASN A 19 10.37 -0.58 8.26
N GLU A 20 9.10 -0.77 8.66
CA GLU A 20 8.53 -2.10 8.89
C GLU A 20 8.48 -2.90 7.59
N ILE A 21 8.18 -2.24 6.46
CA ILE A 21 8.21 -2.91 5.15
C ILE A 21 9.61 -3.43 4.86
N VAL A 22 10.65 -2.59 5.03
CA VAL A 22 12.05 -3.00 4.78
C VAL A 22 12.45 -4.15 5.71
N GLU A 23 12.22 -4.02 7.02
CA GLU A 23 12.59 -5.03 8.02
C GLU A 23 11.91 -6.39 7.77
N VAL A 24 10.59 -6.37 7.55
CA VAL A 24 9.83 -7.58 7.29
C VAL A 24 10.25 -8.19 5.96
N CYS A 25 10.25 -7.43 4.86
CA CYS A 25 10.60 -8.00 3.55
C CYS A 25 12.02 -8.58 3.52
N SER A 26 12.98 -7.95 4.21
CA SER A 26 14.35 -8.46 4.32
C SER A 26 14.41 -9.83 5.01
N SER A 27 13.53 -10.08 6.01
CA SER A 27 13.44 -11.35 6.72
C SER A 27 12.93 -12.50 5.83
N PHE A 28 12.25 -12.16 4.73
CA PHE A 28 11.69 -13.10 3.74
C PHE A 28 12.48 -13.07 2.40
N CYS A 29 13.68 -12.46 2.37
CA CYS A 29 14.48 -12.28 1.16
C CYS A 29 13.73 -11.57 0.00
N VAL A 30 12.75 -10.74 0.32
CA VAL A 30 11.97 -9.96 -0.65
C VAL A 30 12.51 -8.53 -0.69
N THR A 31 12.69 -8.00 -1.89
CA THR A 31 13.09 -6.61 -2.10
C THR A 31 11.86 -5.74 -2.40
N PRO A 32 11.44 -4.84 -1.49
CA PRO A 32 10.29 -3.96 -1.74
C PRO A 32 10.65 -2.85 -2.74
N LYS A 33 9.71 -2.52 -3.63
CA LYS A 33 9.82 -1.49 -4.67
C LYS A 33 9.03 -0.26 -4.27
N PHE A 34 9.71 0.82 -3.89
CA PHE A 34 9.09 2.07 -3.48
C PHE A 34 8.86 2.98 -4.67
N VAL A 35 7.66 3.55 -4.77
CA VAL A 35 7.28 4.50 -5.82
C VAL A 35 6.78 5.78 -5.15
N ALA A 36 7.39 6.91 -5.48
CA ALA A 36 7.06 8.22 -4.93
C ALA A 36 7.15 9.32 -6.00
N THR A 37 6.53 10.46 -5.73
CA THR A 37 6.79 11.70 -6.47
C THR A 37 8.13 12.31 -6.06
N VAL A 38 8.80 13.00 -6.98
CA VAL A 38 10.10 13.66 -6.72
C VAL A 38 10.06 14.70 -5.59
N ASN A 39 8.88 15.16 -5.15
CA ASN A 39 8.70 15.99 -3.95
C ASN A 39 9.14 15.30 -2.65
N HIS A 40 9.15 13.96 -2.62
CA HIS A 40 9.57 13.15 -1.49
C HIS A 40 11.00 12.61 -1.64
N TYR A 41 11.76 13.16 -2.58
CA TYR A 41 13.15 12.81 -2.82
C TYR A 41 14.03 13.19 -1.61
N SER A 42 14.81 12.23 -1.13
CA SER A 42 15.94 12.48 -0.24
C SER A 42 17.17 11.80 -0.85
N PRO A 43 18.36 12.42 -0.82
CA PRO A 43 19.61 11.79 -1.25
C PRO A 43 19.89 10.46 -0.55
N ASP A 44 19.37 10.26 0.67
CA ASP A 44 19.52 9.02 1.43
C ASP A 44 18.68 7.86 0.89
N LYS A 45 17.77 8.12 -0.07
CA LYS A 45 16.88 7.11 -0.70
C LYS A 45 17.37 6.67 -2.09
N LEU A 46 18.63 6.95 -2.42
CA LEU A 46 19.25 6.64 -3.70
C LEU A 46 19.69 5.17 -3.77
N ASP A 47 18.74 4.25 -3.59
CA ASP A 47 18.93 2.81 -3.76
C ASP A 47 18.19 2.31 -5.01
N GLN A 48 18.59 1.14 -5.52
CA GLN A 48 18.01 0.50 -6.73
C GLN A 48 16.51 0.19 -6.65
N ASN A 49 15.92 0.33 -5.46
CA ASN A 49 14.56 -0.07 -5.15
C ASN A 49 13.55 1.10 -5.12
N TRP A 50 14.02 2.34 -5.33
CA TRP A 50 13.18 3.54 -5.37
C TRP A 50 12.97 4.02 -6.80
N THR A 51 11.72 4.26 -7.17
CA THR A 51 11.34 4.94 -8.41
C THR A 51 10.70 6.28 -8.06
N PHE A 52 11.31 7.37 -8.52
CA PHE A 52 10.77 8.71 -8.38
C PHE A 52 10.15 9.18 -9.68
N LEU A 53 8.92 9.68 -9.62
CA LEU A 53 8.16 10.15 -10.78
C LEU A 53 7.95 11.65 -10.73
N ASP A 54 7.92 12.28 -11.90
CA ASP A 54 7.63 13.71 -12.04
C ASP A 54 6.25 14.09 -11.47
N HIS A 55 6.09 15.40 -11.23
CA HIS A 55 4.91 16.02 -10.61
C HIS A 55 3.65 15.91 -11.49
N GLY A 56 3.07 14.71 -11.56
CA GLY A 56 1.72 14.47 -12.05
C GLY A 56 0.85 13.96 -10.91
N SER A 57 -0.37 14.47 -10.77
CA SER A 57 -1.29 14.16 -9.65
C SER A 57 -1.72 12.68 -9.55
N GLN A 58 -1.32 11.83 -10.50
CA GLN A 58 -1.62 10.39 -10.55
C GLN A 58 -0.43 9.55 -11.03
N SER A 59 0.79 10.11 -11.06
CA SER A 59 1.93 9.40 -11.66
C SER A 59 2.27 8.12 -10.89
N VAL A 60 2.24 8.15 -9.56
CA VAL A 60 2.51 6.99 -8.69
C VAL A 60 1.46 5.89 -8.87
N ASP A 61 0.18 6.25 -8.76
CA ASP A 61 -0.94 5.30 -8.92
C ASP A 61 -0.89 4.59 -10.27
N LEU A 62 -0.76 5.36 -11.37
CA LEU A 62 -0.69 4.82 -12.72
C LEU A 62 0.53 3.93 -12.91
N TYR A 63 1.67 4.31 -12.33
CA TYR A 63 2.88 3.51 -12.40
C TYR A 63 2.70 2.17 -11.71
N ILE A 64 2.18 2.16 -10.47
CA ILE A 64 1.91 0.92 -9.72
C ILE A 64 0.88 0.06 -10.47
N ILE A 65 -0.19 0.66 -10.99
CA ILE A 65 -1.19 -0.05 -11.80
C ILE A 65 -0.54 -0.70 -13.01
N ASN A 66 0.34 0.00 -13.74
CA ASN A 66 0.91 -0.52 -14.98
C ASN A 66 1.97 -1.61 -14.75
N HIS A 67 2.70 -1.56 -13.64
CA HIS A 67 3.83 -2.47 -13.39
C HIS A 67 3.50 -3.64 -12.46
N SER A 68 2.41 -3.55 -11.69
CA SER A 68 1.95 -4.66 -10.84
C SER A 68 1.21 -5.73 -11.64
N MET A 69 1.46 -6.99 -11.26
CA MET A 69 0.87 -8.18 -11.84
C MET A 69 0.07 -8.98 -10.80
N ALA A 70 -0.83 -9.85 -11.27
CA ALA A 70 -1.58 -10.75 -10.40
C ALA A 70 -0.63 -11.56 -9.50
N GLY A 71 -0.91 -11.59 -8.20
CA GLY A 71 -0.04 -12.21 -7.20
C GLY A 71 0.96 -11.26 -6.53
N ASP A 72 1.18 -10.05 -7.06
CA ASP A 72 1.96 -9.03 -6.34
C ASP A 72 1.22 -8.52 -5.10
N LEU A 73 1.97 -7.94 -4.16
CA LEU A 73 1.46 -7.22 -3.01
C LEU A 73 1.74 -5.72 -3.17
N VAL A 74 0.75 -4.88 -2.91
CA VAL A 74 0.86 -3.43 -2.89
C VAL A 74 0.51 -2.91 -1.50
N VAL A 75 1.36 -2.02 -0.96
CA VAL A 75 1.06 -1.23 0.23
C VAL A 75 0.62 0.17 -0.21
N SER A 76 -0.65 0.53 0.03
CA SER A 76 -1.16 1.88 -0.27
C SER A 76 -2.29 2.28 0.69
N GLN A 77 -2.39 3.58 0.95
CA GLN A 77 -3.50 4.16 1.72
C GLN A 77 -4.65 4.63 0.82
N ASP A 78 -4.48 4.75 -0.50
CA ASP A 78 -5.58 5.11 -1.40
C ASP A 78 -6.46 3.90 -1.70
N LEU A 79 -7.68 3.95 -1.16
CA LEU A 79 -8.71 2.96 -1.38
C LEU A 79 -9.16 2.85 -2.84
N SER A 80 -9.07 3.91 -3.64
CA SER A 80 -9.41 3.83 -5.07
C SER A 80 -8.35 3.07 -5.86
N LEU A 81 -7.07 3.34 -5.61
CA LEU A 81 -5.97 2.54 -6.15
C LEU A 81 -6.11 1.07 -5.69
N ALA A 82 -6.40 0.85 -4.40
CA ALA A 82 -6.54 -0.49 -3.85
C ALA A 82 -7.64 -1.31 -4.55
N VAL A 83 -8.82 -0.72 -4.73
CA VAL A 83 -9.93 -1.37 -5.45
C VAL A 83 -9.54 -1.74 -6.87
N LEU A 84 -8.91 -0.81 -7.62
CA LEU A 84 -8.45 -1.08 -8.98
C LEU A 84 -7.44 -2.24 -9.03
N LEU A 85 -6.48 -2.27 -8.11
CA LEU A 85 -5.47 -3.32 -8.05
C LEU A 85 -6.06 -4.69 -7.68
N THR A 86 -7.02 -4.73 -6.75
CA THR A 86 -7.66 -6.00 -6.38
C THR A 86 -8.38 -6.65 -7.57
N SER A 87 -8.99 -5.86 -8.46
CA SER A 87 -9.60 -6.38 -9.70
C SER A 87 -8.59 -6.99 -10.69
N LYS A 88 -7.30 -6.68 -10.53
CA LYS A 88 -6.19 -7.29 -11.29
C LYS A 88 -5.61 -8.54 -10.62
N GLY A 89 -6.17 -9.00 -9.50
CA GLY A 89 -5.61 -10.10 -8.71
C GLY A 89 -4.36 -9.72 -7.92
N VAL A 90 -4.13 -8.42 -7.69
CA VAL A 90 -3.06 -7.90 -6.83
C VAL A 90 -3.57 -7.83 -5.40
N TYR A 91 -2.76 -8.27 -4.44
CA TYR A 91 -3.06 -8.11 -3.03
C TYR A 91 -2.79 -6.67 -2.58
N VAL A 92 -3.68 -6.07 -1.79
CA VAL A 92 -3.47 -4.71 -1.30
C VAL A 92 -3.68 -4.63 0.20
N ILE A 93 -2.67 -4.10 0.90
CA ILE A 93 -2.72 -3.87 2.34
C ILE A 93 -2.52 -2.37 2.64
N THR A 94 -3.32 -1.83 3.55
CA THR A 94 -3.15 -0.45 4.01
C THR A 94 -2.05 -0.34 5.07
N PRO A 95 -1.45 0.84 5.28
CA PRO A 95 -0.50 1.06 6.38
C PRO A 95 -1.04 0.76 7.78
N ARG A 96 -2.37 0.64 7.95
CA ARG A 96 -3.03 0.22 9.19
C ARG A 96 -3.32 -1.29 9.24
N GLY A 97 -2.73 -2.08 8.36
CA GLY A 97 -2.87 -3.54 8.34
C GLY A 97 -4.18 -4.07 7.75
N LYS A 98 -5.10 -3.21 7.26
CA LYS A 98 -6.31 -3.69 6.58
C LYS A 98 -5.96 -4.25 5.20
N LEU A 99 -6.26 -5.52 4.97
CA LEU A 99 -6.30 -6.12 3.63
C LEU A 99 -7.56 -5.65 2.89
N VAL A 100 -7.39 -5.13 1.68
CA VAL A 100 -8.50 -4.78 0.79
C VAL A 100 -8.84 -6.00 -0.07
N LYS A 101 -10.12 -6.32 -0.13
CA LYS A 101 -10.65 -7.41 -0.92
C LYS A 101 -11.55 -6.88 -2.03
N GLU A 102 -11.58 -7.58 -3.14
CA GLU A 102 -12.37 -7.20 -4.32
C GLU A 102 -13.89 -7.17 -4.03
N ASP A 103 -14.38 -8.09 -3.20
CA ASP A 103 -15.79 -8.14 -2.76
C ASP A 103 -16.22 -6.95 -1.90
N GLU A 104 -15.26 -6.23 -1.29
CA GLU A 104 -15.50 -5.00 -0.53
C GLU A 104 -15.49 -3.73 -1.41
N ALA A 105 -15.19 -3.84 -2.72
CA ALA A 105 -14.96 -2.69 -3.58
C ALA A 105 -16.11 -1.67 -3.59
N ASN A 106 -17.35 -2.16 -3.78
CA ASN A 106 -18.54 -1.30 -3.82
C ASN A 106 -18.73 -0.56 -2.48
N THR A 107 -18.64 -1.29 -1.37
CA THR A 107 -18.77 -0.74 -0.01
C THR A 107 -17.69 0.31 0.27
N ILE A 108 -16.45 0.05 -0.12
CA ILE A 108 -15.32 0.97 0.04
C ILE A 108 -15.57 2.28 -0.72
N MET A 109 -16.00 2.18 -1.98
CA MET A 109 -16.24 3.36 -2.82
C MET A 109 -17.44 4.17 -2.34
N GLU A 110 -18.51 3.50 -1.89
CA GLU A 110 -19.67 4.16 -1.29
C GLU A 110 -19.28 4.91 -0.01
N GLN A 111 -18.55 4.27 0.90
CA GLN A 111 -18.05 4.91 2.12
C GLN A 111 -17.13 6.10 1.84
N LYS A 112 -16.22 5.96 0.84
CA LYS A 112 -15.36 7.07 0.39
C LYS A 112 -16.22 8.25 -0.12
N HIS A 113 -17.26 7.97 -0.88
CA HIS A 113 -18.19 9.00 -1.39
C HIS A 113 -18.94 9.71 -0.26
N ILE A 114 -19.53 8.96 0.68
CA ILE A 114 -20.25 9.50 1.84
C ILE A 114 -19.31 10.38 2.69
N ARG A 115 -18.08 9.93 2.92
CA ARG A 115 -17.06 10.70 3.66
C ARG A 115 -16.73 12.01 2.95
N GLN A 116 -16.51 11.99 1.64
CA GLN A 116 -16.24 13.20 0.85
C GLN A 116 -17.43 14.18 0.87
N GLN A 117 -18.67 13.68 0.76
CA GLN A 117 -19.85 14.53 0.89
C GLN A 117 -19.95 15.17 2.28
N THR A 118 -19.68 14.38 3.34
CA THR A 118 -19.72 14.85 4.72
C THR A 118 -18.65 15.93 4.97
N MET A 119 -17.45 15.76 4.43
CA MET A 119 -16.38 16.76 4.48
C MET A 119 -16.77 18.07 3.80
N LYS A 120 -17.44 18.01 2.63
CA LYS A 120 -17.91 19.22 1.92
C LYS A 120 -18.99 19.97 2.70
N ARG A 121 -19.82 19.26 3.49
CA ARG A 121 -20.94 19.83 4.25
C ARG A 121 -20.54 20.31 5.65
N SER A 122 -19.51 19.72 6.27
CA SER A 122 -19.12 20.03 7.65
C SER A 122 -17.90 20.95 7.73
N ARG A 123 -18.04 22.06 8.46
CA ARG A 123 -16.94 23.01 8.75
C ARG A 123 -16.00 22.53 9.86
N LYS A 124 -16.37 21.46 10.58
CA LYS A 124 -15.60 20.83 11.67
C LYS A 124 -15.39 19.35 11.35
N TRP A 125 -14.55 19.07 10.35
CA TRP A 125 -14.10 17.71 10.09
C TRP A 125 -12.84 17.42 10.90
N LYS A 126 -12.90 16.43 11.80
CA LYS A 126 -11.70 15.84 12.39
C LYS A 126 -11.15 14.84 11.38
N GLY A 127 -9.86 14.98 11.06
CA GLY A 127 -9.18 14.11 10.10
C GLY A 127 -9.15 12.63 10.51
N PRO A 128 -8.43 11.78 9.76
CA PRO A 128 -8.17 10.42 10.21
C PRO A 128 -7.59 10.45 11.64
N SER A 129 -7.87 9.42 12.43
CA SER A 129 -7.20 9.25 13.71
C SER A 129 -5.68 9.27 13.52
N ALA A 130 -4.96 9.71 14.54
CA ALA A 130 -3.50 9.66 14.55
C ALA A 130 -3.02 8.23 14.31
N PHE A 131 -1.91 8.08 13.58
CA PHE A 131 -1.26 6.79 13.39
C PHE A 131 -0.53 6.40 14.69
N THR A 132 -0.81 5.21 15.21
CA THR A 132 -0.31 4.78 16.53
C THR A 132 0.75 3.69 16.41
N LYS A 133 1.46 3.42 17.51
CA LYS A 133 2.38 2.28 17.58
C LYS A 133 1.65 0.94 17.40
N ALA A 134 0.43 0.82 17.94
CA ALA A 134 -0.39 -0.37 17.76
C ALA A 134 -0.76 -0.61 16.29
N ASP A 135 -1.02 0.46 15.51
CA ASP A 135 -1.25 0.34 14.06
C ASP A 135 -0.02 -0.21 13.33
N ARG A 136 1.17 0.25 13.73
CA ARG A 136 2.47 -0.15 13.17
C ARG A 136 2.78 -1.62 13.47
N GLU A 137 2.56 -2.05 14.72
CA GLU A 137 2.70 -3.45 15.15
C GLU A 137 1.68 -4.36 14.44
N HIS A 138 0.44 -3.89 14.31
CA HIS A 138 -0.60 -4.63 13.58
C HIS A 138 -0.25 -4.79 12.09
N PHE A 139 0.19 -3.71 11.43
CA PHE A 139 0.67 -3.77 10.05
C PHE A 139 1.80 -4.77 9.88
N ARG A 140 2.82 -4.73 10.76
CA ARG A 140 3.96 -5.66 10.75
C ARG A 140 3.49 -7.12 10.78
N GLY A 141 2.61 -7.46 11.74
CA GLY A 141 2.08 -8.82 11.87
C GLY A 141 1.24 -9.27 10.66
N GLN A 142 0.48 -8.36 10.04
CA GLN A 142 -0.26 -8.69 8.82
C GLN A 142 0.67 -8.91 7.62
N LEU A 143 1.70 -8.07 7.46
CA LEU A 143 2.69 -8.23 6.40
C LEU A 143 3.47 -9.54 6.56
N GLU A 144 3.95 -9.85 7.76
CA GLU A 144 4.59 -11.13 8.09
C GLU A 144 3.67 -12.32 7.78
N LYS A 145 2.39 -12.23 8.14
CA LYS A 145 1.41 -13.28 7.83
C LYS A 145 1.23 -13.45 6.32
N MET A 146 1.14 -12.36 5.57
CA MET A 146 0.97 -12.42 4.12
C MET A 146 2.19 -13.02 3.43
N LEU A 147 3.41 -12.66 3.84
CA LEU A 147 4.63 -13.25 3.28
C LEU A 147 4.83 -14.71 3.73
N SER A 148 4.49 -15.07 4.97
CA SER A 148 4.64 -16.45 5.49
C SER A 148 3.62 -17.46 4.95
N GLN A 149 2.39 -17.04 4.65
CA GLN A 149 1.39 -17.92 4.01
C GLN A 149 1.76 -18.34 2.57
N ILE A 150 2.85 -17.76 2.07
CA ILE A 150 3.26 -17.72 0.68
C ILE A 150 4.66 -18.35 0.56
N GLU A 151 5.42 -18.35 1.65
CA GLU A 151 6.53 -19.25 1.92
C GLU A 151 6.07 -20.68 2.19
N GLY A 152 5.91 -21.45 1.11
CA GLY A 152 6.19 -22.88 1.17
C GLY A 152 7.70 -23.10 1.26
N PHE A 153 8.32 -22.82 2.40
CA PHE A 153 9.67 -23.31 2.70
C PHE A 153 9.54 -24.74 3.24
N GLN A 154 9.83 -25.71 2.36
CA GLN A 154 10.42 -26.97 2.78
C GLN A 154 11.93 -26.78 2.92
#